data_AF-A0A6A4GMB0-F1
#
_entry.id   AF-A0A6A4GMB0-F1
#
_cell.length_a   1.000
_cell.length_b   1.000
_cell.length_c   1.000
_cell.angle_alpha   90.00
_cell.angle_beta   90.00
_cell.angle_gamma   90.00
#
_symmetry.space_group_name_H-M   'P 1'
#
loop_
_entity.id
_entity.type
_entity.pdbx_description
1 polymer ?
#
loop_
_entity_poly.entity_id
_entity_poly.type
_entity_poly.pdbx_seq_one_letter_code
_entity_poly.pdbx_strand_id
1 'polypeptide(L)'
;MECSTGFLHLSDDLIVEILKYSSSRSTLLSTILVAKSIYYVFQMYPKSILRSLYYHVLGPTFPQALELYRYRTSLKNKDGTFTQALETDIPMTARERKSIKSIERRIVTRLENMFSFMHIDRPST
;
A
#
# COMPACT_ATOMS: atom_id res chain seq x y z
N MET A 1 3.92 -8.14 44.01
CA MET A 1 5.13 -8.37 43.19
C MET A 1 4.76 -7.95 41.78
N GLU A 2 4.89 -6.65 41.50
CA GLU A 2 4.45 -6.04 40.25
C GLU A 2 5.55 -6.20 39.21
N CYS A 3 5.31 -7.05 38.21
CA CYS A 3 6.19 -7.17 37.06
C CYS A 3 5.75 -6.11 36.04
N SER A 4 6.31 -4.91 36.15
CA SER A 4 6.16 -3.85 35.15
C SER A 4 6.82 -4.31 33.84
N THR A 5 6.04 -4.92 32.95
CA THR A 5 6.46 -5.24 31.59
C THR A 5 6.50 -3.96 30.76
N GLY A 6 7.62 -3.26 30.85
CA GLY A 6 7.94 -2.08 30.04
C GLY A 6 8.16 -2.45 28.57
N PHE A 7 7.09 -2.34 27.78
CA PHE A 7 7.12 -1.73 26.45
C PHE A 7 5.69 -1.28 26.11
N LEU A 8 5.27 -0.20 26.78
CA LEU A 8 4.16 0.70 26.43
C LEU A 8 2.76 0.05 26.33
N HIS A 9 1.87 0.45 27.24
CA HIS A 9 0.42 0.26 27.16
C HIS A 9 -0.19 1.11 26.03
N LEU A 10 0.41 1.05 24.84
CA LEU A 10 0.01 1.78 23.65
C LEU A 10 -1.26 1.13 23.11
N SER A 11 -2.29 1.93 22.81
CA SER A 11 -3.50 1.43 22.18
C SER A 11 -3.17 0.78 20.84
N ASP A 12 -3.89 -0.29 20.49
CA ASP A 12 -3.80 -0.95 19.18
C ASP A 12 -3.96 0.06 18.03
N ASP A 13 -4.83 1.07 18.19
CA ASP A 13 -5.04 2.14 17.20
C ASP A 13 -3.76 2.95 16.93
N LEU A 14 -2.99 3.24 17.97
CA LEU A 14 -1.72 3.97 17.84
C LEU A 14 -0.66 3.09 17.17
N ILE A 15 -0.64 1.80 17.49
CA ILE A 15 0.25 0.84 16.84
C ILE A 15 -0.10 0.75 15.35
N VAL A 16 -1.39 0.66 15.00
CA VAL A 16 -1.85 0.68 13.59
C VAL A 16 -1.35 1.93 12.89
N GLU A 17 -1.49 3.10 13.50
CA GLU A 17 -1.09 4.35 12.89
C GLU A 17 0.43 4.44 12.69
N ILE A 18 1.23 4.03 13.69
CA ILE A 18 2.68 3.91 13.56
C ILE A 18 3.06 2.98 12.40
N LEU A 19 2.39 1.83 12.28
CA LEU A 19 2.66 0.87 11.21
C LEU A 19 2.31 1.44 9.84
N LYS A 20 1.22 2.20 9.70
CA LYS A 20 0.84 2.89 8.44
C LYS A 20 1.86 3.94 8.00
N TYR A 21 2.49 4.64 8.95
CA TYR A 21 3.54 5.63 8.67
C TYR A 21 4.92 5.01 8.39
N SER A 22 5.00 3.69 8.26
CA SER A 22 6.24 3.04 7.83
C SER A 22 6.67 3.54 6.44
N SER A 23 7.89 4.09 6.36
CA SER A 23 8.46 4.67 5.14
C SER A 23 8.92 3.64 4.10
N SER A 24 9.15 2.40 4.53
CA SER A 24 9.63 1.33 3.66
C SER A 24 9.20 -0.04 4.15
N ARG A 25 9.26 -1.03 3.27
CA ARG A 25 8.98 -2.43 3.63
C ARG A 25 9.96 -2.97 4.68
N SER A 26 11.23 -2.58 4.61
CA SER A 26 12.24 -2.99 5.60
C SER A 26 11.95 -2.39 6.97
N THR A 27 11.53 -1.12 7.03
CA THR A 27 11.13 -0.46 8.27
C THR A 27 9.92 -1.18 8.88
N LEU A 28 8.88 -1.42 8.09
CA LEU A 28 7.68 -2.11 8.55
C LEU A 28 8.00 -3.50 9.13
N LEU A 29 8.79 -4.30 8.40
CA LEU A 29 9.18 -5.64 8.86
C LEU A 29 10.00 -5.58 10.15
N SER A 30 10.93 -4.65 10.25
CA SER A 30 11.76 -4.50 11.45
C SER A 30 10.89 -4.14 12.66
N THR A 31 9.96 -3.18 12.51
CA THR A 31 9.02 -2.77 13.57
C THR A 31 8.12 -3.91 14.02
N ILE A 32 7.59 -4.69 13.08
CA ILE A 32 6.72 -5.84 13.38
C ILE A 32 7.47 -6.91 14.19
N LEU A 33 8.78 -7.07 13.98
CA LEU A 33 9.61 -8.06 14.67
C LEU A 33 10.02 -7.63 16.09
N VAL A 34 9.82 -6.36 16.46
CA VAL A 34 10.22 -5.84 17.79
C VAL A 34 9.44 -6.51 18.92
N ALA A 35 8.13 -6.70 18.75
CA ALA A 35 7.27 -7.23 19.81
C ALA A 35 6.08 -8.03 19.26
N LYS A 36 5.67 -9.06 20.02
CA LYS A 36 4.51 -9.90 19.66
C LYS A 36 3.22 -9.09 19.57
N SER A 37 3.00 -8.13 20.45
CA SER A 37 1.81 -7.25 20.42
C SER A 37 1.70 -6.49 19.09
N ILE A 38 2.81 -5.90 18.62
CA ILE A 38 2.87 -5.20 17.33
C ILE A 38 2.58 -6.16 16.17
N TYR A 39 3.13 -7.37 16.22
CA TYR A 39 2.84 -8.41 15.23
C TYR A 39 1.35 -8.79 15.20
N TYR A 40 0.69 -8.93 16.36
CA TYR A 40 -0.74 -9.20 16.41
C TYR A 40 -1.59 -8.07 15.82
N VAL A 41 -1.25 -6.81 16.12
CA VAL A 41 -1.93 -5.65 15.51
C VAL A 41 -1.75 -5.66 13.98
N PHE A 42 -0.54 -5.96 13.50
CA PHE A 42 -0.32 -6.12 12.06
C PHE A 42 -1.17 -7.24 11.45
N GLN A 43 -1.31 -8.38 12.13
CA GLN A 43 -2.16 -9.48 11.65
C GLN A 43 -3.66 -9.13 11.62
N MET A 44 -4.11 -8.25 12.52
CA MET A 44 -5.50 -7.81 12.58
C MET A 44 -5.82 -6.81 11.45
N TYR A 45 -4.89 -5.91 11.10
CA TYR A 45 -5.09 -4.85 10.10
C TYR A 45 -4.08 -4.85 8.93
N PRO A 46 -3.71 -6.01 8.33
CA PRO A 46 -2.60 -6.08 7.38
C PRO A 46 -2.89 -5.33 6.09
N LYS A 47 -4.17 -5.27 5.68
CA LYS A 47 -4.60 -4.62 4.44
C LYS A 47 -4.40 -3.10 4.51
N SER A 48 -4.90 -2.49 5.59
CA SER A 48 -4.83 -1.04 5.80
C SER A 48 -3.39 -0.56 5.91
N ILE A 49 -2.58 -1.29 6.69
CA ILE A 49 -1.16 -1.00 6.88
C ILE A 49 -0.40 -1.12 5.56
N LEU A 50 -0.58 -2.23 4.83
CA LEU A 50 0.10 -2.42 3.54
C LEU A 50 -0.35 -1.38 2.50
N ARG A 51 -1.65 -1.06 2.43
CA ARG A 51 -2.17 -0.04 1.51
C ARG A 51 -1.51 1.31 1.77
N SER A 52 -1.36 1.69 3.04
CA SER A 52 -0.71 2.93 3.45
C SER A 52 0.78 2.92 3.10
N LEU A 53 1.48 1.81 3.35
CA LEU A 53 2.87 1.63 2.93
C LEU A 53 3.03 1.77 1.41
N TYR A 54 2.15 1.16 0.62
CA TYR A 54 2.22 1.26 -0.85
C TYR A 54 1.91 2.67 -1.33
N TYR A 55 0.95 3.35 -0.72
CA TYR A 55 0.69 4.76 -1.01
C TYR A 55 1.91 5.64 -0.70
N HIS A 56 2.60 5.41 0.43
CA HIS A 56 3.83 6.13 0.76
C HIS A 56 4.99 5.84 -0.20
N VAL A 57 5.17 4.58 -0.61
CA VAL A 57 6.30 4.17 -1.47
C VAL A 57 6.09 4.55 -2.94
N LEU A 58 4.85 4.46 -3.43
CA LEU A 58 4.51 4.63 -4.85
C LEU A 58 3.83 5.97 -5.16
N GLY A 59 3.50 6.69 -4.09
CA GLY A 59 2.89 8.00 -4.18
C GLY A 59 1.43 7.95 -4.62
N PRO A 60 0.88 9.12 -4.98
CA PRO A 60 -0.55 9.31 -5.21
C PRO A 60 -1.08 8.58 -6.44
N THR A 61 -0.20 8.04 -7.29
CA THR A 61 -0.57 7.27 -8.48
C THR A 61 -0.89 5.80 -8.19
N PHE A 62 -0.64 5.35 -6.95
CA PHE A 62 -0.87 3.97 -6.54
C PHE A 62 -2.30 3.46 -6.78
N PRO A 63 -3.37 4.20 -6.40
CA PRO A 63 -4.74 3.73 -6.61
C PRO A 63 -5.04 3.44 -8.09
N GLN A 64 -4.65 4.36 -8.98
CA GLN A 64 -4.88 4.23 -10.42
C GLN A 64 -4.03 3.10 -11.03
N ALA A 65 -2.79 2.94 -10.58
CA ALA A 65 -1.93 1.84 -11.02
C ALA A 65 -2.50 0.46 -10.60
N LEU A 66 -3.07 0.37 -9.39
CA LEU A 66 -3.71 -0.85 -8.89
C LEU A 66 -4.97 -1.20 -9.71
N GLU A 67 -5.80 -0.21 -10.04
CA GLU A 67 -6.98 -0.40 -10.91
C GLU A 67 -6.60 -0.90 -12.31
N LEU A 68 -5.62 -0.28 -12.95
CA LEU A 68 -5.13 -0.69 -14.27
C LEU A 68 -4.60 -2.14 -14.24
N TYR A 69 -3.87 -2.50 -13.18
CA TYR A 69 -3.39 -3.86 -13.00
C TYR A 69 -4.54 -4.87 -12.86
N ARG A 70 -5.57 -4.54 -12.08
CA ARG A 70 -6.77 -5.38 -11.90
C ARG A 70 -7.52 -5.54 -13.20
N TYR A 71 -7.76 -4.45 -13.93
CA TYR A 71 -8.39 -4.46 -15.25
C TYR A 71 -7.65 -5.37 -16.23
N ARG A 72 -6.33 -5.24 -16.32
CA ARG A 72 -5.49 -6.07 -17.20
C ARG A 72 -5.50 -7.55 -16.80
N THR A 73 -5.56 -7.85 -15.51
CA THR A 73 -5.64 -9.23 -15.01
C THR A 73 -7.00 -9.83 -15.32
N SER A 74 -8.08 -9.06 -15.17
CA SER A 74 -9.45 -9.46 -15.53
C SER A 74 -9.61 -9.70 -17.03
N LEU A 75 -8.95 -8.94 -17.90
CA LEU A 75 -8.95 -9.19 -19.35
C LEU A 75 -8.24 -10.49 -19.74
N LYS A 76 -7.25 -10.92 -18.95
CA LYS A 76 -6.43 -12.10 -19.24
C LYS A 76 -7.12 -13.40 -18.79
N ASN A 77 -7.93 -13.34 -17.74
CA ASN A 77 -8.80 -14.42 -17.33
C ASN A 77 -10.10 -14.24 -18.12
N LYS A 78 -10.37 -15.07 -19.13
CA LYS A 78 -11.52 -14.94 -20.05
C LYS A 78 -12.91 -15.16 -19.40
N ASP A 79 -13.06 -14.80 -18.14
CA ASP A 79 -14.29 -14.93 -17.39
C ASP A 79 -14.86 -13.52 -17.33
N GLY A 80 -15.77 -13.20 -18.26
CA GLY A 80 -16.35 -11.88 -18.48
C GLY A 80 -17.22 -11.34 -17.34
N THR A 81 -16.89 -11.62 -16.09
CA THR A 81 -17.55 -11.05 -14.92
C THR A 81 -16.80 -9.80 -14.50
N PHE A 82 -17.19 -8.67 -15.09
CA PHE A 82 -16.88 -7.36 -14.52
C PHE A 82 -17.61 -7.26 -13.18
N THR A 83 -16.96 -7.69 -12.10
CA THR A 83 -17.29 -7.14 -10.80
C THR A 83 -16.73 -5.73 -10.83
N GLN A 84 -17.61 -4.74 -11.05
CA GLN A 84 -17.38 -3.40 -10.51
C GLN A 84 -17.11 -3.62 -9.02
N ALA A 85 -15.82 -3.74 -8.70
CA ALA A 85 -15.35 -3.74 -7.33
C ALA A 85 -15.57 -2.32 -6.84
N LEU A 86 -16.82 -2.09 -6.42
CA LEU A 86 -17.22 -1.10 -5.45
C LEU A 86 -16.04 -0.82 -4.52
N GLU A 87 -15.76 0.46 -4.31
CA GLU A 87 -14.84 0.97 -3.30
C GLU A 87 -15.00 0.22 -1.98
N THR A 88 -14.25 -0.86 -1.77
CA THR A 88 -14.24 -1.56 -0.48
C THR A 88 -13.04 -2.50 -0.47
N ASP A 89 -11.92 -2.01 0.08
CA ASP A 89 -10.90 -2.79 0.79
C ASP A 89 -10.58 -4.23 0.30
N ILE A 90 -10.37 -4.39 -1.01
CA ILE A 90 -9.91 -5.65 -1.58
C ILE A 90 -8.40 -5.80 -1.31
N PRO A 91 -7.96 -6.87 -0.64
CA PRO A 91 -6.56 -7.06 -0.24
C PRO A 91 -5.63 -7.14 -1.45
N MET A 92 -4.49 -6.45 -1.37
CA MET A 92 -3.41 -6.62 -2.33
C MET A 92 -2.73 -7.98 -2.11
N THR A 93 -3.05 -8.92 -2.99
CA THR A 93 -2.59 -10.31 -2.99
C THR A 93 -1.07 -10.37 -3.20
N ALA A 94 -0.38 -11.36 -2.63
CA ALA A 94 1.08 -11.48 -2.76
C ALA A 94 1.59 -11.50 -4.22
N ARG A 95 0.75 -11.98 -5.15
CA ARG A 95 0.99 -11.95 -6.60
C ARG A 95 1.00 -10.53 -7.17
N GLU A 96 0.09 -9.68 -6.70
CA GLU A 96 0.00 -8.27 -7.08
C GLU A 96 1.24 -7.52 -6.58
N ARG A 97 1.74 -7.82 -5.37
CA ARG A 97 2.98 -7.24 -4.82
C ARG A 97 4.21 -7.52 -5.68
N LYS A 98 4.34 -8.73 -6.24
CA LYS A 98 5.51 -9.12 -7.06
C LYS A 98 5.44 -8.54 -8.46
N SER A 99 4.24 -8.45 -9.04
CA SER A 99 4.00 -7.89 -10.37
C SER A 99 4.07 -6.37 -10.37
N ILE A 100 3.52 -5.71 -9.35
CA ILE A 100 3.52 -4.25 -9.23
C ILE A 100 4.97 -3.78 -9.06
N LYS A 101 5.84 -4.44 -8.26
CA LYS A 101 7.26 -4.06 -8.17
C LYS A 101 8.03 -4.03 -9.50
N SER A 102 7.71 -4.90 -10.47
CA SER A 102 8.37 -4.88 -11.79
C SER A 102 7.68 -3.97 -12.81
N ILE A 103 6.38 -3.77 -12.67
CA ILE A 103 5.56 -2.91 -13.52
C ILE A 103 5.64 -1.43 -13.06
N GLU A 104 5.89 -1.19 -11.77
CA GLU A 104 6.00 0.09 -11.06
C GLU A 104 6.97 1.01 -11.76
N ARG A 105 8.22 0.60 -11.98
CA ARG A 105 9.20 1.47 -12.66
C ARG A 105 8.67 1.96 -14.01
N ARG A 106 7.94 1.13 -14.75
CA ARG A 106 7.44 1.52 -16.07
C ARG A 106 6.16 2.34 -16.02
N ILE A 107 5.24 2.04 -15.09
CA ILE A 107 3.97 2.77 -14.94
C ILE A 107 4.19 4.08 -14.20
N VAL A 108 4.92 4.07 -13.08
CA VAL A 108 5.27 5.27 -12.30
C VAL A 108 6.04 6.25 -13.19
N THR A 109 7.11 5.83 -13.86
CA THR A 109 7.84 6.73 -14.79
C THR A 109 6.95 7.24 -15.93
N ARG A 110 6.02 6.43 -16.45
CA ARG A 110 5.08 6.91 -17.49
C ARG A 110 4.07 7.91 -16.96
N LEU A 111 3.54 7.70 -15.76
CA LEU A 111 2.60 8.62 -15.13
C LEU A 111 3.30 9.90 -14.71
N GLU A 112 4.48 9.81 -14.08
CA GLU A 112 5.35 10.95 -13.75
C GLU A 112 5.69 11.76 -15.00
N ASN A 113 6.06 11.12 -16.11
CA ASN A 113 6.28 11.82 -17.38
C ASN A 113 5.00 12.53 -17.84
N MET A 114 3.86 11.85 -17.84
CA MET A 114 2.58 12.40 -18.29
C MET A 114 2.15 13.63 -17.45
N PHE A 115 2.32 13.56 -16.13
CA PHE A 115 2.02 14.68 -15.22
C PHE A 115 3.08 15.78 -15.27
N SER A 116 4.34 15.47 -15.58
CA SER A 116 5.40 16.46 -15.79
C SER A 116 5.14 17.31 -17.04
N PHE A 117 4.68 16.70 -18.13
CA PHE A 117 4.30 17.43 -19.35
C PHE A 117 3.10 18.36 -19.10
N MET A 118 2.12 17.93 -18.31
CA MET A 118 0.98 18.80 -17.96
C MET A 118 1.34 20.02 -17.11
N HIS A 119 2.49 20.01 -16.42
CA HIS A 119 2.97 21.16 -15.65
C HIS A 119 3.81 22.15 -16.47
N ILE A 120 4.26 21.76 -17.66
CA ILE A 120 5.07 22.62 -18.54
C ILE A 120 4.18 23.53 -19.41
N ASP A 121 2.99 23.08 -19.78
CA ASP A 121 2.12 23.78 -20.74
C ASP A 121 1.13 24.78 -20.11
N ARG A 122 1.49 25.39 -18.96
CA ARG A 122 0.73 26.55 -18.47
C ARG A 122 1.35 27.80 -19.10
N PRO A 123 0.82 28.36 -20.20
CA PRO A 123 1.23 29.70 -20.61
C PRO A 123 0.87 30.64 -19.46
N SER A 124 1.89 31.30 -18.93
CA SER A 124 1.75 32.41 -18.00
C SER A 124 0.90 33.49 -18.69
N THR A 125 -0.41 33.48 -18.43
CA THR A 125 -1.30 34.62 -18.72
C THR A 125 -1.16 35.65 -17.63
#